data_AF-A0A5B8ULG5-F1
#
_entry.id   AF-A0A5B8ULG5-F1
#
_cell.length_a   1.000
_cell.length_b   1.000
_cell.length_c   1.000
_cell.angle_alpha   90.00
_cell.angle_beta   90.00
_cell.angle_gamma   90.00
#
_symmetry.space_group_name_H-M   'P 1'
#
loop_
_entity.id
_entity.type
_entity.pdbx_description
1 polymer ?
#
loop_
_entity_poly.entity_id
_entity_poly.type
_entity_poly.pdbx_seq_one_letter_code
_entity_poly.pdbx_strand_id
1 'polypeptide(L)'
;MTMSIPAFHVSDISKVKGTGDVFIQSRQDVAHAGIFTVNIDVHFDPVPDLYPVIVGTFTIRVDLSDSAKGVFVATSVDLINSFGKHNPTVFLTGKCNADVSPNARGCRYWLLIANNRTPNQPQGTPDVVSFAVHDNNGNRIAYGTGPLKSGDFDVMPK
;
A
#
# COMPACT_ATOMS: atom_id res chain seq x y z
N MET A 1 5.54 18.66 10.65
CA MET A 1 4.38 17.96 11.26
C MET A 1 4.78 16.50 11.38
N THR A 2 4.91 15.98 12.59
CA THR A 2 5.35 14.60 12.85
C THR A 2 4.16 13.66 12.66
N MET A 3 4.23 12.75 11.68
CA MET A 3 3.21 11.71 11.51
C MET A 3 3.56 10.51 12.39
N SER A 4 2.62 10.07 13.22
CA SER A 4 2.69 8.81 13.93
C SER A 4 1.73 7.84 13.25
N ILE A 5 2.26 6.75 12.70
CA ILE A 5 1.45 5.67 12.17
C ILE A 5 1.38 4.59 13.26
N PRO A 6 0.20 4.28 13.82
CA PRO A 6 0.07 3.18 14.76
C PRO A 6 0.42 1.87 14.04
N ALA A 7 1.44 1.17 14.54
CA ALA A 7 1.84 -0.14 14.05
C ALA A 7 1.62 -1.16 15.17
N PHE A 8 0.89 -2.24 14.86
CA PHE A 8 0.92 -3.42 15.70
C PHE A 8 2.21 -4.16 15.38
N HIS A 9 3.19 -4.20 16.27
CA HIS A 9 4.56 -4.63 15.96
C HIS A 9 4.76 -6.15 15.76
N VAL A 10 3.67 -6.93 15.64
CA VAL A 10 3.72 -8.39 15.46
C VAL A 10 2.95 -8.72 14.20
N SER A 11 3.61 -9.35 13.22
CA SER A 11 2.91 -9.82 12.02
C SER A 11 2.01 -11.02 12.36
N ASP A 12 0.84 -11.11 11.72
CA ASP A 12 -0.09 -12.23 11.85
C ASP A 12 -0.18 -13.04 10.55
N ILE A 13 -0.79 -14.23 10.62
CA ILE A 13 -0.99 -15.07 9.43
C ILE A 13 -1.85 -14.28 8.44
N SER A 14 -1.23 -13.89 7.33
CA SER A 14 -1.80 -12.91 6.41
C SER A 14 -1.31 -13.15 5.01
N LYS A 15 -2.17 -12.90 4.03
CA LYS A 15 -1.80 -12.86 2.62
C LYS A 15 -2.53 -11.74 1.91
N VAL A 16 -1.81 -11.06 1.03
CA VAL A 16 -2.38 -10.08 0.11
C VAL A 16 -1.78 -10.25 -1.28
N LYS A 17 -2.64 -10.24 -2.29
CA LYS A 17 -2.23 -10.32 -3.68
C LYS A 17 -3.14 -9.48 -4.55
N GLY A 18 -2.56 -8.74 -5.49
CA GLY A 18 -3.34 -8.07 -6.52
C GLY A 18 -2.64 -6.86 -7.11
N THR A 19 -3.36 -6.23 -8.01
CA THR A 19 -2.95 -4.98 -8.64
C THR A 19 -4.15 -4.08 -8.74
N GLY A 20 -3.97 -2.80 -8.46
CA GLY A 20 -5.05 -1.84 -8.60
C GLY A 20 -4.57 -0.41 -8.80
N ASP A 21 -5.36 0.33 -9.57
CA ASP A 21 -5.17 1.74 -9.86
C ASP A 21 -6.19 2.58 -9.09
N VAL A 22 -5.71 3.64 -8.46
CA VAL A 22 -6.55 4.65 -7.83
C VAL A 22 -6.40 5.95 -8.60
N PHE A 23 -7.54 6.51 -9.00
CA PHE A 23 -7.60 7.84 -9.59
C PHE A 23 -8.09 8.83 -8.56
N ILE A 24 -7.26 9.83 -8.25
CA ILE A 24 -7.61 10.97 -7.41
C ILE A 24 -8.00 12.11 -8.34
N GLN A 25 -9.31 12.33 -8.48
CA GLN A 25 -9.83 13.40 -9.34
C GLN A 25 -9.44 14.79 -8.82
N SER A 26 -9.54 15.00 -7.52
CA SER A 26 -9.14 16.24 -6.86
C SER A 26 -8.89 15.99 -5.39
N ARG A 27 -7.88 16.65 -4.81
CA ARG A 27 -7.71 16.76 -3.37
C ARG A 27 -8.67 17.82 -2.80
N GLN A 28 -8.67 17.96 -1.48
CA GLN A 28 -9.45 19.00 -0.80
C GLN A 28 -9.07 20.43 -1.26
N ASP A 29 -7.82 20.63 -1.67
CA ASP A 29 -7.37 21.92 -2.23
C ASP A 29 -7.80 22.13 -3.69
N VAL A 30 -8.46 21.16 -4.31
CA VAL A 30 -8.96 21.16 -5.70
C VAL A 30 -7.86 21.25 -6.77
N ALA A 31 -6.64 21.61 -6.40
CA ALA A 31 -5.52 21.86 -7.31
C ALA A 31 -4.75 20.58 -7.65
N HIS A 32 -4.75 19.60 -6.75
CA HIS A 32 -3.94 18.39 -6.92
C HIS A 32 -4.77 17.17 -7.30
N ALA A 33 -4.24 16.39 -8.22
CA ALA A 33 -4.87 15.19 -8.79
C ALA A 33 -3.81 14.21 -9.27
N GLY A 34 -4.26 13.04 -9.72
CA GLY A 34 -3.43 12.10 -10.45
C GLY A 34 -3.78 10.64 -10.18
N ILE A 35 -2.84 9.76 -10.46
CA ILE A 35 -3.02 8.32 -10.38
C ILE A 35 -1.91 7.72 -9.54
N PHE A 36 -2.24 6.68 -8.79
CA PHE A 36 -1.24 5.76 -8.29
C PHE A 36 -1.69 4.32 -8.50
N THR A 37 -0.71 3.45 -8.73
CA THR A 37 -0.92 2.01 -8.95
C THR A 37 -0.15 1.24 -7.89
N VAL A 38 -0.79 0.25 -7.30
CA VAL A 38 -0.15 -0.70 -6.38
C VAL A 38 -0.22 -2.08 -7.01
N ASN A 39 0.92 -2.78 -7.06
CA ASN A 39 1.02 -4.19 -7.39
C ASN A 39 1.68 -4.89 -6.21
N ILE A 40 1.09 -5.95 -5.69
CA ILE A 40 1.52 -6.60 -4.44
C ILE A 40 1.29 -8.11 -4.49
N ASP A 41 2.24 -8.86 -3.94
CA ASP A 41 2.10 -10.29 -3.64
C ASP A 41 2.97 -10.60 -2.41
N VAL A 42 2.35 -10.57 -1.24
CA VAL A 42 3.00 -10.72 0.07
C VAL A 42 2.23 -11.72 0.91
N HIS A 43 2.94 -12.57 1.64
CA HIS A 43 2.35 -13.45 2.63
C HIS A 43 3.24 -13.57 3.87
N PHE A 44 2.64 -14.05 4.95
CA PHE A 44 3.34 -14.48 6.14
C PHE A 44 2.57 -15.63 6.78
N ASP A 45 3.25 -16.74 6.99
CA ASP A 45 2.83 -17.83 7.87
C ASP A 45 3.96 -18.13 8.86
N PRO A 46 3.78 -17.91 10.18
CA PRO A 46 4.83 -18.12 11.17
C PRO A 46 5.23 -19.59 11.34
N VAL A 47 4.54 -20.54 10.70
CA VAL A 47 4.93 -21.95 10.69
C VAL A 47 6.17 -22.18 9.79
N PRO A 48 6.14 -21.84 8.49
CA PRO A 48 7.32 -21.91 7.61
C PRO A 48 8.18 -20.64 7.60
N ASP A 49 7.63 -19.46 7.88
CA ASP A 49 8.29 -18.18 7.65
C ASP A 49 8.80 -17.54 8.94
N LEU A 50 10.05 -17.08 8.93
CA LEU A 50 10.61 -16.27 10.02
C LEU A 50 10.15 -14.80 9.95
N TYR A 51 9.87 -14.30 8.76
CA TYR A 51 9.48 -12.93 8.48
C TYR A 51 8.54 -12.89 7.26
N PRO A 52 7.74 -11.82 7.09
CA PRO A 52 6.89 -11.69 5.90
C PRO A 52 7.67 -11.74 4.59
N VAL A 53 7.14 -12.48 3.63
CA VAL A 53 7.80 -12.80 2.36
C VAL A 53 7.08 -12.12 1.19
N ILE A 54 7.85 -11.39 0.39
CA ILE A 54 7.41 -10.92 -0.92
C ILE A 54 7.61 -12.07 -1.92
N VAL A 55 6.52 -12.60 -2.48
CA VAL A 55 6.56 -13.75 -3.41
C VAL A 55 6.94 -13.30 -4.82
N GLY A 56 6.40 -12.16 -5.24
CA GLY A 56 6.60 -11.58 -6.57
C GLY A 56 7.27 -10.21 -6.50
N THR A 57 6.69 -9.23 -7.19
CA THR A 57 7.12 -7.84 -7.08
C THR A 57 6.08 -7.06 -6.29
N PHE A 58 6.55 -6.23 -5.36
CA PHE A 58 5.71 -5.24 -4.70
C PHE A 58 6.16 -3.84 -5.12
N THR A 59 5.31 -3.14 -5.88
CA THR A 59 5.56 -1.78 -6.35
C THR A 59 4.41 -0.82 -6.02
N ILE A 60 4.78 0.42 -5.77
CA ILE A 60 3.87 1.57 -5.69
C ILE A 60 4.34 2.55 -6.76
N ARG A 61 3.56 2.73 -7.82
CA ARG A 61 3.83 3.72 -8.88
C ARG A 61 2.98 4.95 -8.62
N VAL A 62 3.61 6.12 -8.60
CA VAL A 62 2.95 7.38 -8.26
C VAL A 62 3.12 8.39 -9.39
N ASP A 63 2.00 8.91 -9.86
CA ASP A 63 1.91 10.08 -10.73
C ASP A 63 0.85 11.04 -10.17
N LEU A 64 1.18 11.64 -9.02
CA LEU A 64 0.37 12.64 -8.34
C LEU A 64 1.06 14.00 -8.45
N SER A 65 0.29 15.07 -8.62
CA SER A 65 0.82 16.42 -8.76
C SER A 65 1.46 16.99 -7.48
N ASP A 66 1.10 16.45 -6.31
CA ASP A 66 1.57 16.91 -4.98
C ASP A 66 2.63 16.00 -4.34
N SER A 67 3.14 15.01 -5.08
CA SER A 67 4.09 14.00 -4.59
C SER A 67 5.26 13.82 -5.56
N ALA A 68 6.35 13.21 -5.08
CA ALA A 68 7.39 12.75 -5.99
C ALA A 68 6.85 11.68 -6.93
N LYS A 69 7.03 11.90 -8.24
CA LYS A 69 6.59 10.97 -9.28
C LYS A 69 7.65 9.90 -9.51
N GLY A 70 7.21 8.66 -9.68
CA GLY A 70 8.08 7.54 -10.01
C GLY A 70 7.60 6.22 -9.45
N VAL A 71 8.54 5.27 -9.29
CA VAL A 71 8.23 3.91 -8.82
C VAL A 71 8.99 3.63 -7.54
N PHE A 72 8.26 3.20 -6.52
CA PHE A 72 8.80 2.70 -5.26
C PHE A 72 8.69 1.18 -5.28
N VAL A 73 9.82 0.49 -5.21
CA VAL A 73 9.90 -0.97 -5.20
C VAL A 73 10.20 -1.42 -3.78
N ALA A 74 9.32 -2.21 -3.17
CA ALA A 74 9.55 -2.73 -1.82
C ALA A 74 10.75 -3.70 -1.84
N THR A 75 11.65 -3.53 -0.86
CA THR A 75 12.84 -4.35 -0.67
C THR A 75 12.71 -5.26 0.56
N SER A 76 11.92 -4.84 1.55
CA SER A 76 11.52 -5.67 2.69
C SER A 76 10.09 -5.36 3.09
N VAL A 77 9.47 -6.32 3.77
CA VAL A 77 8.24 -6.15 4.54
C VAL A 77 8.63 -6.35 5.99
N ASP A 78 8.55 -5.28 6.77
CA ASP A 78 8.87 -5.31 8.20
C ASP A 78 7.64 -5.77 9.01
N LEU A 79 6.44 -5.51 8.49
CA LEU A 79 5.18 -5.85 9.13
C LEU A 79 4.09 -6.17 8.10
N ILE A 80 3.31 -7.22 8.35
CA ILE A 80 2.01 -7.46 7.72
C ILE A 80 0.98 -7.85 8.78
N ASN A 81 -0.15 -7.14 8.79
CA ASN A 81 -1.28 -7.47 9.65
C ASN A 81 -2.58 -7.38 8.88
N SER A 82 -3.46 -8.34 9.06
CA SER A 82 -4.80 -8.25 8.49
C SER A 82 -5.89 -8.64 9.46
N PHE A 83 -7.07 -8.08 9.24
CA PHE A 83 -8.24 -8.31 10.05
C PHE A 83 -9.52 -8.13 9.24
N GLY A 84 -10.65 -8.50 9.84
CA GLY A 84 -11.98 -8.27 9.28
C GLY A 84 -12.50 -9.47 8.52
N LYS A 85 -13.70 -9.94 8.89
CA LYS A 85 -14.36 -11.10 8.27
C LYS A 85 -15.12 -10.74 6.99
N HIS A 86 -15.75 -9.57 6.97
CA HIS A 86 -16.66 -9.14 5.90
C HIS A 86 -16.05 -8.06 5.00
N ASN A 87 -14.95 -7.49 5.44
CA ASN A 87 -14.17 -6.46 4.77
C ASN A 87 -12.69 -6.66 5.13
N PRO A 88 -12.07 -7.75 4.64
CA PRO A 88 -10.67 -8.03 4.93
C PRO A 88 -9.79 -6.81 4.66
N THR A 89 -9.04 -6.39 5.66
CA THR A 89 -8.18 -5.21 5.59
C THR A 89 -6.79 -5.59 6.00
N VAL A 90 -5.78 -5.17 5.24
CA VAL A 90 -4.36 -5.43 5.51
C VAL A 90 -3.58 -4.13 5.65
N PHE A 91 -2.58 -4.16 6.54
CA PHE A 91 -1.63 -3.10 6.80
C PHE A 91 -0.23 -3.67 6.57
N LEU A 92 0.58 -2.95 5.79
CA LEU A 92 1.97 -3.32 5.55
C LEU A 92 2.90 -2.14 5.84
N THR A 93 4.07 -2.45 6.39
CA THR A 93 5.18 -1.50 6.45
C THR A 93 6.47 -2.17 6.02
N GLY A 94 7.42 -1.36 5.54
CA GLY A 94 8.73 -1.87 5.19
C GLY A 94 9.61 -0.83 4.52
N LYS A 95 10.62 -1.33 3.82
CA LYS A 95 11.63 -0.52 3.13
C LYS A 95 11.46 -0.62 1.63
N CYS A 96 11.87 0.42 0.92
CA CYS A 96 11.80 0.49 -0.53
C CYS A 96 13.09 1.01 -1.14
N ASN A 97 13.23 0.78 -2.44
CA ASN A 97 14.05 1.58 -3.33
C ASN A 97 13.13 2.54 -4.08
N ALA A 98 13.54 3.80 -4.20
CA ALA A 98 12.79 4.82 -4.92
C ALA A 98 13.52 5.13 -6.24
N ASP A 99 12.82 4.99 -7.36
CA ASP A 99 13.28 5.52 -8.65
C ASP A 99 12.59 6.89 -8.88
N VAL A 100 13.07 7.90 -8.14
CA VAL A 100 12.53 9.26 -8.12
C VAL A 100 13.68 10.29 -8.13
N SER A 101 13.40 11.51 -8.59
CA SER A 101 14.37 12.62 -8.61
C SER A 101 13.87 13.80 -7.77
N PRO A 102 14.63 14.28 -6.75
CA PRO A 102 15.88 13.70 -6.23
C PRO A 102 15.65 12.37 -5.50
N ASN A 103 16.66 11.51 -5.52
CA ASN A 103 16.55 10.15 -4.99
C ASN A 103 16.37 10.15 -3.46
N ALA A 104 15.34 9.47 -2.97
CA ALA A 104 14.99 9.43 -1.57
C ALA A 104 15.86 8.46 -0.78
N ARG A 105 16.75 8.98 0.07
CA ARG A 105 17.61 8.14 0.93
C ARG A 105 16.80 7.48 2.05
N GLY A 106 16.91 6.16 2.15
CA GLY A 106 16.26 5.34 3.18
C GLY A 106 14.73 5.35 3.07
N CYS A 107 14.23 5.06 1.86
CA CYS A 107 12.81 4.96 1.55
C CYS A 107 12.11 3.93 2.44
N ARG A 108 11.02 4.35 3.07
CA ARG A 108 10.11 3.50 3.86
C ARG A 108 8.68 3.71 3.38
N TYR A 109 7.90 2.64 3.38
CA TYR A 109 6.49 2.70 3.00
C TYR A 109 5.58 2.23 4.14
N TRP A 110 4.36 2.76 4.10
CA TRP A 110 3.19 2.22 4.77
C TRP A 110 2.09 2.05 3.72
N LEU A 111 1.34 0.96 3.81
CA LEU A 111 0.25 0.62 2.92
C LEU A 111 -0.92 0.05 3.73
N LEU A 112 -2.13 0.45 3.36
CA LEU A 112 -3.40 -0.11 3.80
C LEU A 112 -4.19 -0.50 2.57
N ILE A 113 -4.74 -1.71 2.55
CA ILE A 113 -5.72 -2.15 1.56
C ILE A 113 -6.94 -2.67 2.32
N ALA A 114 -8.11 -2.08 2.06
CA ALA A 114 -9.40 -2.59 2.48
C ALA A 114 -10.06 -3.28 1.29
N ASN A 115 -10.11 -4.60 1.32
CA ASN A 115 -10.81 -5.43 0.34
C ASN A 115 -12.31 -5.39 0.67
N ASN A 116 -13.03 -4.56 -0.10
CA ASN A 116 -14.47 -4.37 0.03
C ASN A 116 -15.22 -5.10 -1.08
N ARG A 117 -14.53 -5.46 -2.16
CA ARG A 117 -15.19 -5.99 -3.34
C ARG A 117 -15.78 -7.36 -3.05
N THR A 118 -17.07 -7.48 -3.31
CA THR A 118 -17.74 -8.78 -3.25
C THR A 118 -17.49 -9.54 -4.54
N PRO A 119 -17.09 -10.83 -4.49
CA PRO A 119 -17.00 -11.66 -5.67
C PRO A 119 -18.33 -11.62 -6.44
N ASN A 120 -18.28 -11.29 -7.74
CA ASN A 120 -19.43 -11.20 -8.65
C ASN A 120 -20.36 -9.97 -8.50
N GLN A 121 -19.94 -8.90 -7.82
CA GLN A 121 -20.66 -7.61 -7.87
C GLN A 121 -19.81 -6.51 -8.52
N PRO A 122 -19.94 -6.28 -9.85
CA PRO A 122 -19.21 -5.23 -10.55
C PRO A 122 -19.54 -3.81 -10.08
N GLN A 123 -20.70 -3.61 -9.46
CA GLN A 123 -21.15 -2.33 -8.90
C GLN A 123 -21.05 -2.27 -7.36
N GLY A 124 -20.35 -3.24 -6.73
CA GLY A 124 -20.15 -3.24 -5.28
C GLY A 124 -19.25 -2.10 -4.80
N THR A 125 -19.06 -2.00 -3.48
CA THR A 125 -18.12 -1.05 -2.87
C THR A 125 -16.70 -1.38 -3.35
N PRO A 126 -15.99 -0.44 -3.98
CA PRO A 126 -14.62 -0.68 -4.43
C PRO A 126 -13.67 -0.85 -3.25
N ASP A 127 -12.59 -1.59 -3.47
CA ASP A 127 -11.49 -1.64 -2.51
C ASP A 127 -10.93 -0.24 -2.29
N VAL A 128 -10.44 0.02 -1.08
CA VAL A 128 -9.79 1.28 -0.75
C VAL A 128 -8.32 1.02 -0.49
N VAL A 129 -7.46 1.79 -1.16
CA VAL A 129 -6.02 1.74 -0.96
C VAL A 129 -5.56 3.05 -0.38
N SER A 130 -4.71 2.98 0.63
CA SER A 130 -4.00 4.12 1.19
C SER A 130 -2.53 3.81 1.34
N PHE A 131 -1.66 4.74 0.95
CA PHE A 131 -0.22 4.57 1.13
C PHE A 131 0.44 5.87 1.56
N ALA A 132 1.62 5.75 2.15
CA ALA A 132 2.53 6.85 2.36
C ALA A 132 3.98 6.37 2.28
N VAL A 133 4.85 7.17 1.66
CA VAL A 133 6.27 6.90 1.48
C VAL A 133 7.09 8.04 2.10
N HIS A 134 8.13 7.68 2.84
CA HIS A 134 8.98 8.61 3.58
C HIS A 134 10.46 8.33 3.36
N ASP A 135 11.29 9.35 3.53
CA ASP A 135 12.74 9.20 3.60
C ASP A 135 13.18 8.81 5.04
N ASN A 136 14.47 8.58 5.23
CA ASN A 136 15.00 8.21 6.55
C ASN A 136 14.88 9.32 7.61
N ASN A 137 14.63 10.56 7.20
CA ASN A 137 14.41 11.70 8.09
C ASN A 137 12.94 11.85 8.47
N GLY A 138 12.05 10.99 7.95
CA GLY A 138 10.62 11.07 8.15
C GLY A 138 9.93 12.12 7.28
N ASN A 139 10.61 12.68 6.28
CA ASN A 139 9.97 13.57 5.32
C ASN A 139 9.07 12.76 4.39
N ARG A 140 7.85 13.25 4.17
CA ARG A 140 6.90 12.66 3.23
C ARG A 140 7.39 12.87 1.80
N ILE A 141 7.53 11.78 1.06
CA ILE A 141 7.89 11.77 -0.37
C ILE A 141 6.64 11.67 -1.25
N ALA A 142 5.74 10.75 -0.91
CA ALA A 142 4.52 10.50 -1.65
C ALA A 142 3.42 9.94 -0.74
N TYR A 143 2.16 10.21 -1.06
CA TYR A 143 1.02 9.67 -0.33
C TYR A 143 -0.24 9.70 -1.17
N GLY A 144 -1.16 8.79 -0.91
CA GLY A 144 -2.43 8.73 -1.64
C GLY A 144 -3.41 7.84 -0.93
N THR A 145 -4.69 8.18 -1.05
CA THR A 145 -5.79 7.39 -0.52
C THR A 145 -6.96 7.52 -1.46
N GLY A 146 -7.61 6.41 -1.78
CA GLY A 146 -8.84 6.44 -2.57
C GLY A 146 -9.39 5.06 -2.91
N PRO A 147 -10.61 5.02 -3.45
CA PRO A 147 -11.20 3.79 -3.98
C PRO A 147 -10.50 3.36 -5.27
N LEU A 148 -10.43 2.05 -5.51
CA LEU A 148 -9.98 1.51 -6.77
C LEU A 148 -10.86 1.96 -7.93
N LYS A 149 -10.20 2.31 -9.03
CA LYS A 149 -10.81 2.57 -10.33
C LYS A 149 -10.76 1.35 -11.24
N SER A 150 -9.67 0.59 -11.17
CA SER A 150 -9.41 -0.64 -11.91
C SER A 150 -8.54 -1.59 -11.09
N GLY A 151 -8.60 -2.88 -11.44
CA GLY A 151 -7.87 -3.92 -10.72
C GLY A 151 -8.68 -4.52 -9.56
N ASP A 152 -7.98 -5.27 -8.71
CA ASP A 152 -8.55 -5.97 -7.55
C ASP A 152 -7.45 -6.40 -6.58
N PHE A 153 -7.78 -6.49 -5.29
CA PHE A 153 -6.94 -7.15 -4.30
C PHE A 153 -7.67 -8.29 -3.62
N ASP A 154 -6.98 -9.42 -3.49
CA ASP A 154 -7.38 -10.49 -2.59
C ASP A 154 -6.61 -10.34 -1.28
N VAL A 155 -7.35 -10.29 -0.17
CA VAL A 155 -6.79 -10.17 1.19
C VAL A 155 -7.36 -11.33 1.98
N MET A 156 -6.48 -12.21 2.42
CA MET A 156 -6.83 -13.38 3.22
C MET A 156 -6.39 -13.11 4.65
N PRO A 157 -7.34 -12.78 5.55
CA PRO A 157 -7.05 -12.59 6.95
C PRO A 157 -7.01 -13.91 7.71
N LYS A 158 -6.40 -13.87 8.89
CA LYS A 158 -6.42 -14.96 9.87
C LYS A 158 -7.85 -15.34 10.28
#